data_AF-A0A927XGZ5-F1
#
_entry.id   AF-A0A927XGZ5-F1
#
_cell.length_a   1.000
_cell.length_b   1.000
_cell.length_c   1.000
_cell.angle_alpha   90.00
_cell.angle_beta   90.00
_cell.angle_gamma   90.00
#
_symmetry.space_group_name_H-M   'P 1'
#
loop_
_entity.id
_entity.type
_entity.pdbx_description
1 polymer ?
#
loop_
_entity_poly.entity_id
_entity_poly.type
_entity_poly.pdbx_seq_one_letter_code
_entity_poly.pdbx_strand_id
1 'polypeptide(L)'
;MKNISKTLNIISVLVFIVAFFTKGYSINRLILIILGIVISVIGLISDRKRKLSIMSLYVITLIIGLFLLDIGCVYFMKFKPIFAVSIKSSDHFKTYNSILYRQFECDNKIYTDFLYRKSNYCKSSLLEEKDINSLSSDIINNFKNYKNKFYIIDAKVSYKEGNNKLDLKSYTVNNDDSINGTVIFNDNIIYKCYLFDSSNIDSIKVYDNVKVVGRISSIKKDDDVYTITMNDAYLISDNNYDEFSINVVENRSCDKDKTEYVETKENRYYTSCLSNVYVVYNNDVYDLNYVLKDEKIKLKDLLKDYENKEVKELEDKEYDLYEYEKYNILVCNDNVIIGNKKLSLENNYCDVKEPDENDL
;
A
#
# COMPACT_ATOMS: atom_id res chain seq x y z
N MET A 1 4.75 -37.87 -51.97
CA MET A 1 4.12 -37.31 -50.74
C MET A 1 5.05 -37.29 -49.54
N LYS A 2 5.81 -38.36 -49.22
CA LYS A 2 6.81 -38.36 -48.12
C LYS A 2 7.84 -37.21 -48.17
N ASN A 3 8.37 -36.88 -49.35
CA ASN A 3 9.33 -35.78 -49.49
C ASN A 3 8.70 -34.42 -49.13
N ILE A 4 7.43 -34.19 -49.48
CA ILE A 4 6.71 -32.95 -49.16
C ILE A 4 6.52 -32.82 -47.64
N SER A 5 6.09 -33.91 -46.98
CA SER A 5 5.96 -33.95 -45.51
C SER A 5 7.29 -33.63 -44.81
N LYS A 6 8.40 -34.23 -45.28
CA LYS A 6 9.74 -33.97 -44.73
C LYS A 6 10.16 -32.51 -44.90
N THR A 7 9.95 -31.93 -46.07
CA THR A 7 10.28 -30.51 -46.34
C THR A 7 9.46 -29.57 -45.45
N LEU A 8 8.15 -29.81 -45.31
CA LEU A 8 7.29 -29.00 -44.44
C LEU A 8 7.72 -29.06 -42.97
N ASN A 9 8.11 -30.23 -42.47
CA ASN A 9 8.61 -30.37 -41.11
C ASN A 9 9.94 -29.63 -40.89
N ILE A 10 10.85 -29.63 -41.87
CA ILE A 10 12.09 -28.83 -41.80
C ILE A 10 11.77 -27.34 -41.75
N ILE A 11 10.85 -26.87 -42.60
CA ILE A 11 10.42 -25.46 -42.60
C ILE A 11 9.80 -25.09 -41.25
N SER A 12 8.93 -25.94 -40.70
CA SER A 12 8.32 -25.74 -39.38
C SER A 12 9.38 -25.56 -38.27
N VAL A 13 10.39 -26.43 -38.24
CA VAL A 13 11.49 -26.32 -37.27
C VAL A 13 12.28 -25.03 -37.43
N LEU A 14 12.59 -24.62 -38.67
CA LEU A 14 13.27 -23.35 -38.94
C LEU A 14 12.43 -22.15 -38.46
N VAL A 15 11.12 -22.18 -38.68
CA VAL A 15 10.20 -21.14 -38.20
C VAL A 15 10.20 -21.06 -36.67
N PHE A 16 10.19 -22.20 -35.97
CA PHE A 16 10.31 -22.22 -34.51
C PHE A 16 11.64 -21.62 -34.05
N ILE A 17 12.76 -22.01 -34.66
CA ILE A 17 14.08 -21.45 -34.32
C ILE A 17 14.06 -19.92 -34.46
N VAL A 18 13.55 -19.39 -35.57
CA VAL A 18 13.46 -17.92 -35.78
C VAL A 18 12.60 -17.26 -34.70
N ALA A 19 11.49 -17.87 -34.30
CA ALA A 19 10.62 -17.35 -33.24
C ALA A 19 11.33 -17.27 -31.88
N PHE A 20 12.20 -18.24 -31.55
CA PHE A 20 12.92 -18.26 -30.28
C PHE A 20 14.16 -17.35 -30.25
N PHE A 21 14.84 -17.17 -31.40
CA PHE A 21 16.08 -16.39 -31.48
C PHE A 21 15.89 -14.91 -31.82
N THR A 22 14.68 -14.49 -32.19
CA THR A 22 14.36 -13.07 -32.36
C THR A 22 14.38 -12.36 -31.00
N LYS A 23 15.28 -11.37 -30.86
CA LYS A 23 15.44 -10.61 -29.62
C LYS A 23 14.23 -9.71 -29.36
N GLY A 24 13.79 -9.65 -28.11
CA GLY A 24 12.70 -8.77 -27.67
C GLY A 24 11.36 -9.49 -27.49
N TYR A 25 10.43 -8.81 -26.83
CA TYR A 25 9.04 -9.25 -26.77
C TYR A 25 8.32 -8.72 -28.00
N SER A 26 7.70 -9.59 -28.78
CA SER A 26 6.93 -9.22 -29.96
C SER A 26 5.84 -10.26 -30.22
N ILE A 27 4.65 -9.78 -30.56
CA ILE A 27 3.54 -10.64 -30.98
C ILE A 27 3.90 -11.46 -32.23
N ASN A 28 4.86 -10.98 -33.03
CA ASN A 28 5.35 -11.69 -34.21
C ASN A 28 5.99 -13.04 -33.83
N ARG A 29 6.61 -13.15 -32.65
CA ARG A 29 7.17 -14.43 -32.16
C ARG A 29 6.06 -15.46 -31.97
N LEU A 30 4.94 -15.04 -31.37
CA LEU A 30 3.77 -15.91 -31.20
C LEU A 30 3.14 -16.29 -32.55
N ILE A 31 3.04 -15.34 -33.49
CA ILE A 31 2.54 -15.60 -34.85
C ILE A 31 3.42 -16.64 -35.57
N LEU A 32 4.75 -16.51 -35.47
CA LEU A 32 5.67 -17.48 -36.05
C LEU A 32 5.50 -18.87 -35.42
N ILE A 33 5.32 -18.97 -34.10
CA ILE A 33 4.99 -20.24 -33.45
C ILE A 33 3.70 -20.84 -34.02
N ILE A 34 2.63 -20.05 -34.15
CA ILE A 34 1.36 -20.54 -34.71
C ILE A 34 1.54 -21.02 -36.15
N LEU A 35 2.26 -20.27 -36.98
CA LEU A 35 2.58 -20.66 -38.36
C LEU A 35 3.38 -21.97 -38.41
N GLY A 36 4.40 -22.14 -37.57
CA GLY A 36 5.17 -23.37 -37.46
C GLY A 36 4.29 -24.57 -37.09
N ILE A 37 3.37 -24.40 -36.14
CA ILE A 37 2.41 -25.45 -35.76
C ILE A 37 1.52 -25.83 -36.94
N VAL A 38 0.94 -24.84 -37.65
CA VAL A 38 0.08 -25.10 -38.82
C VAL A 38 0.83 -25.85 -39.92
N ILE A 39 2.07 -25.42 -40.24
CA ILE A 39 2.92 -26.09 -41.24
C ILE A 39 3.21 -27.53 -40.82
N SER A 40 3.50 -27.75 -39.53
CA SER A 40 3.74 -29.10 -38.98
C SER A 40 2.52 -30.01 -39.15
N VAL A 41 1.33 -29.49 -38.87
CA VAL A 41 0.06 -30.22 -39.01
C VAL A 41 -0.20 -30.58 -40.47
N ILE A 42 -0.01 -29.63 -41.40
CA ILE A 42 -0.16 -29.90 -42.86
C ILE A 42 0.85 -30.97 -43.31
N GLY A 43 2.09 -30.90 -42.81
CA GLY A 43 3.12 -31.90 -43.03
C GLY A 43 2.70 -33.30 -42.58
N LEU A 44 2.04 -33.40 -41.42
CA LEU A 44 1.50 -34.65 -40.88
C LEU A 44 0.30 -35.20 -41.68
N ILE A 45 -0.65 -34.34 -42.08
CA ILE A 45 -1.78 -34.74 -42.95
C ILE A 45 -1.26 -35.33 -44.26
N SER A 46 -0.23 -34.69 -44.82
CA SER A 46 0.38 -35.09 -46.09
C SER A 46 1.07 -36.45 -46.04
N ASP A 47 1.34 -37.02 -44.85
CA ASP A 47 1.92 -38.35 -44.68
C ASP A 47 0.86 -39.49 -44.65
N ARG A 48 -0.42 -39.17 -44.93
CA ARG A 48 -1.56 -40.08 -45.26
C ARG A 48 -1.83 -41.30 -44.37
N LYS A 49 -1.20 -41.44 -43.19
CA LYS A 49 -1.32 -42.66 -42.36
C LYS A 49 -1.88 -42.45 -40.95
N ARG A 50 -2.34 -41.25 -40.56
CA ARG A 50 -2.64 -40.93 -39.16
C ARG A 50 -4.12 -40.68 -38.90
N LYS A 51 -4.65 -41.33 -37.86
CA LYS A 51 -6.01 -41.11 -37.32
C LYS A 51 -6.11 -39.70 -36.71
N LEU A 52 -7.30 -39.10 -36.75
CA LEU A 52 -7.57 -37.76 -36.21
C LEU A 52 -7.13 -37.62 -34.73
N SER A 53 -7.34 -38.64 -33.90
CA SER A 53 -6.93 -38.64 -32.49
C SER A 53 -5.42 -38.48 -32.28
N ILE A 54 -4.61 -39.08 -33.16
CA ILE A 54 -3.14 -38.97 -33.12
C ILE A 54 -2.70 -37.55 -33.50
N MET A 55 -3.46 -36.87 -34.35
CA MET A 55 -3.17 -35.49 -34.75
C MET A 55 -3.41 -34.51 -33.61
N SER A 56 -4.54 -34.63 -32.91
CA SER A 56 -4.83 -33.78 -31.76
C SER A 56 -3.79 -33.97 -30.65
N LEU A 57 -3.41 -35.22 -30.36
CA LEU A 57 -2.36 -35.52 -29.38
C LEU A 57 -1.00 -34.92 -29.78
N TYR A 58 -0.65 -34.97 -31.07
CA TYR A 58 0.57 -34.35 -31.57
C TYR A 58 0.58 -32.83 -31.38
N VAL A 59 -0.53 -32.15 -31.69
CA VAL A 59 -0.61 -30.68 -31.50
C VAL A 59 -0.46 -30.32 -30.03
N ILE A 60 -1.14 -31.04 -29.13
CA ILE A 60 -1.06 -30.79 -27.68
C ILE A 60 0.39 -31.00 -27.18
N THR A 61 1.02 -32.13 -27.54
CA THR A 61 2.40 -32.42 -27.14
C THR A 61 3.40 -31.41 -27.70
N LEU A 62 3.19 -30.92 -28.93
CA LEU A 62 4.00 -29.88 -29.54
C LEU A 62 3.86 -28.55 -28.79
N ILE A 63 2.64 -28.12 -28.45
CA ILE A 63 2.41 -26.89 -27.68
C ILE A 63 3.07 -26.98 -26.30
N ILE A 64 2.92 -28.11 -25.60
CA ILE A 64 3.56 -28.35 -24.30
C ILE A 64 5.08 -28.29 -24.43
N GLY A 65 5.66 -28.95 -25.45
CA GLY A 65 7.09 -28.94 -25.70
C GLY A 65 7.64 -27.53 -25.99
N LEU A 66 6.95 -26.75 -26.81
CA LEU A 66 7.32 -25.35 -27.10
C LEU A 66 7.22 -24.47 -25.86
N PHE A 67 6.20 -24.67 -25.03
CA PHE A 67 6.04 -23.94 -23.77
C PHE A 67 7.15 -24.28 -22.76
N LEU A 68 7.51 -25.55 -22.61
CA LEU A 68 8.65 -25.97 -21.77
C LEU A 68 9.98 -25.40 -22.29
N LEU A 69 10.15 -25.32 -23.61
CA LEU A 69 11.33 -24.70 -24.22
C LEU A 69 11.39 -23.20 -23.90
N ASP A 70 10.28 -22.48 -23.97
CA ASP A 70 10.19 -21.07 -23.57
C ASP A 70 10.56 -20.86 -22.10
N ILE A 71 10.06 -21.70 -21.20
CA ILE A 71 10.47 -21.70 -19.78
C ILE A 71 11.98 -21.91 -19.64
N GLY A 72 12.56 -22.85 -20.38
CA GLY A 72 14.01 -23.08 -20.41
C GLY A 72 14.78 -21.84 -20.87
N CYS A 73 14.34 -21.18 -21.94
CA CYS A 73 14.95 -19.94 -22.43
C CYS A 73 14.87 -18.80 -21.40
N VAL A 74 13.73 -18.67 -20.72
CA VAL A 74 13.51 -17.69 -19.65
C VAL A 74 14.43 -17.95 -18.45
N TYR A 75 14.56 -19.22 -18.03
CA TYR A 75 15.33 -19.61 -16.86
C TYR A 75 16.85 -19.49 -17.10
N PHE A 76 17.36 -20.10 -18.18
CA PHE A 76 18.81 -20.18 -18.43
C PHE A 76 19.37 -18.97 -19.17
N MET A 77 18.65 -18.46 -20.18
CA MET A 77 19.14 -17.39 -21.05
C MET A 77 18.60 -16.00 -20.68
N LYS A 78 17.66 -15.92 -19.72
CA LYS A 78 16.96 -14.68 -19.35
C LYS A 78 16.30 -13.99 -20.55
N PHE A 79 15.84 -14.78 -21.52
CA PHE A 79 15.11 -14.24 -22.65
C PHE A 79 13.73 -13.76 -22.21
N LYS A 80 13.20 -12.80 -22.96
CA LYS A 80 11.80 -12.39 -22.82
C LYS A 80 10.90 -13.53 -23.29
N PRO A 81 9.88 -13.91 -22.52
CA PRO A 81 9.02 -15.03 -22.84
C PRO A 81 8.21 -14.80 -24.11
N ILE A 82 7.90 -15.88 -24.83
CA ILE A 82 6.96 -15.87 -25.97
C ILE A 82 5.54 -16.02 -25.47
N PHE A 83 5.30 -17.00 -24.58
CA PHE A 83 3.97 -17.34 -24.09
C PHE A 83 3.60 -16.50 -22.87
N ALA A 84 3.62 -15.18 -23.03
CA ALA A 84 3.29 -14.24 -21.97
C ALA A 84 2.53 -13.03 -22.49
N VAL A 85 1.76 -12.40 -21.59
CA VAL A 85 1.13 -11.10 -21.83
C VAL A 85 2.06 -10.01 -21.30
N SER A 86 2.50 -9.11 -22.19
CA SER A 86 3.26 -7.92 -21.81
C SER A 86 2.33 -6.83 -21.31
N ILE A 87 2.59 -6.35 -20.11
CA ILE A 87 1.87 -5.23 -19.47
C ILE A 87 2.88 -4.15 -19.13
N LYS A 88 2.67 -2.95 -19.65
CA LYS A 88 3.51 -1.79 -19.39
C LYS A 88 2.88 -0.99 -18.26
N SER A 89 3.57 -0.89 -17.12
CA SER A 89 3.14 -0.06 -15.99
C SER A 89 3.73 1.35 -16.11
N SER A 90 4.97 1.48 -16.59
CA SER A 90 5.61 2.75 -16.95
C SER A 90 6.57 2.57 -18.12
N ASP A 91 7.25 3.63 -18.55
CA ASP A 91 8.30 3.52 -19.58
C ASP A 91 9.45 2.60 -19.18
N HIS A 92 9.74 2.54 -17.88
CA HIS A 92 10.86 1.83 -17.29
C HIS A 92 10.46 0.54 -16.56
N PHE A 93 9.16 0.23 -16.50
CA PHE A 93 8.60 -0.95 -15.84
C PHE A 93 7.64 -1.70 -16.77
N LYS A 94 8.01 -2.94 -17.11
CA LYS A 94 7.13 -3.89 -17.82
C LYS A 94 7.08 -5.22 -17.09
N THR A 95 5.91 -5.86 -17.14
CA THR A 95 5.72 -7.23 -16.66
C THR A 95 5.29 -8.13 -17.79
N TYR A 96 5.88 -9.32 -17.84
CA TYR A 96 5.51 -10.40 -18.75
C TYR A 96 4.87 -11.51 -17.93
N ASN A 97 3.55 -11.58 -17.93
CA ASN A 97 2.81 -12.59 -17.17
C ASN A 97 2.60 -13.83 -18.04
N SER A 98 3.15 -14.97 -17.60
CA SER A 98 3.03 -16.27 -18.26
C SER A 98 2.32 -17.28 -17.35
N ILE A 99 2.06 -18.47 -17.86
CA ILE A 99 1.58 -19.56 -17.03
C ILE A 99 2.75 -20.01 -16.13
N LEU A 100 2.52 -20.09 -14.82
CA LEU A 100 3.50 -20.50 -13.77
C LEU A 100 4.65 -19.53 -13.46
N TYR A 101 4.83 -18.43 -14.19
CA TYR A 101 5.86 -17.44 -13.85
C TYR A 101 5.50 -16.06 -14.39
N ARG A 102 6.18 -15.04 -13.87
CA ARG A 102 6.21 -13.70 -14.43
C ARG A 102 7.63 -13.18 -14.51
N GLN A 103 7.91 -12.35 -15.50
CA GLN A 103 9.16 -11.59 -15.58
C GLN A 103 8.89 -10.10 -15.36
N PHE A 104 9.75 -9.45 -14.59
CA PHE A 104 9.83 -8.01 -14.44
C PHE A 104 10.98 -7.48 -15.28
N GLU A 105 10.70 -6.49 -16.11
CA GLU A 105 11.71 -5.68 -16.79
C GLU A 105 11.74 -4.31 -16.13
N CYS A 106 12.82 -4.03 -15.39
CA CYS A 106 13.08 -2.80 -14.67
C CYS A 106 14.32 -2.14 -15.28
N ASP A 107 14.21 -0.98 -15.93
CA ASP A 107 15.33 -0.32 -16.62
C ASP A 107 16.14 -1.28 -17.54
N ASN A 108 15.42 -2.07 -18.33
CA ASN A 108 15.97 -3.13 -19.20
C ASN A 108 16.68 -4.30 -18.48
N LYS A 109 16.66 -4.36 -17.14
CA LYS A 109 17.08 -5.53 -16.36
C LYS A 109 15.91 -6.48 -16.14
N ILE A 110 16.14 -7.77 -16.35
CA ILE A 110 15.10 -8.79 -16.27
C ILE A 110 15.24 -9.60 -14.99
N TYR A 111 14.14 -9.73 -14.25
CA TYR A 111 14.01 -10.54 -13.05
C TYR A 111 12.85 -11.52 -13.23
N THR A 112 13.08 -12.80 -12.96
CA THR A 112 12.05 -13.83 -13.12
C THR A 112 11.52 -14.27 -11.76
N ASP A 113 10.21 -14.26 -11.62
CA ASP A 113 9.48 -14.77 -10.46
C ASP A 113 8.72 -16.05 -10.85
N PHE A 114 9.28 -17.19 -10.48
CA PHE A 114 8.62 -18.48 -10.67
C PHE A 114 7.57 -18.71 -9.59
N LEU A 115 6.40 -19.18 -10.02
CA LEU A 115 5.24 -19.48 -9.17
C LEU A 115 4.71 -18.27 -8.40
N TYR A 116 4.97 -17.04 -8.87
CA TYR A 116 4.41 -15.82 -8.30
C TYR A 116 4.71 -15.64 -6.80
N ARG A 117 5.97 -15.90 -6.39
CA ARG A 117 6.39 -15.96 -4.99
C ARG A 117 6.97 -14.65 -4.46
N LYS A 118 6.86 -13.55 -5.20
CA LYS A 118 7.31 -12.23 -4.76
C LYS A 118 6.18 -11.22 -4.92
N SER A 119 6.32 -10.01 -4.38
CA SER A 119 5.42 -8.89 -4.70
C SER A 119 5.87 -8.20 -5.98
N ASN A 120 7.09 -7.65 -5.95
CA ASN A 120 7.70 -6.85 -7.00
C ASN A 120 9.24 -6.95 -6.90
N TYR A 121 9.93 -6.84 -8.03
CA TYR A 121 11.41 -6.76 -8.09
C TYR A 121 11.92 -5.36 -8.45
N CYS A 122 11.11 -4.54 -9.11
CA CYS A 122 11.53 -3.21 -9.49
C CYS A 122 11.39 -2.24 -8.31
N LYS A 123 12.26 -1.22 -8.28
CA LYS A 123 12.14 -0.11 -7.35
C LYS A 123 10.80 0.61 -7.54
N SER A 124 10.19 1.03 -6.43
CA SER A 124 8.94 1.82 -6.45
C SER A 124 9.08 3.11 -7.25
N SER A 125 10.26 3.74 -7.25
CA SER A 125 10.55 4.98 -8.00
C SER A 125 10.36 4.88 -9.53
N LEU A 126 10.22 3.68 -10.09
CA LEU A 126 9.94 3.47 -11.51
C LEU A 126 8.44 3.43 -11.83
N LEU A 127 7.59 3.45 -10.81
CA LEU A 127 6.13 3.38 -10.94
C LEU A 127 5.53 4.78 -10.88
N GLU A 128 4.37 4.91 -11.51
CA GLU A 128 3.56 6.13 -11.44
C GLU A 128 2.80 6.15 -10.10
N GLU A 129 2.84 7.31 -9.44
CA GLU A 129 2.07 7.58 -8.22
C GLU A 129 0.69 8.15 -8.56
N LYS A 130 -0.33 7.65 -7.87
CA LYS A 130 -1.74 8.03 -8.03
C LYS A 130 -2.34 8.34 -6.67
N ASP A 131 -2.95 9.51 -6.55
CA ASP A 131 -3.84 9.83 -5.44
C ASP A 131 -5.13 9.01 -5.56
N ILE A 132 -5.58 8.41 -4.45
CA ILE A 132 -6.75 7.54 -4.41
C ILE A 132 -8.05 8.29 -4.77
N ASN A 133 -8.16 9.57 -4.44
CA ASN A 133 -9.36 10.36 -4.73
C ASN A 133 -9.54 10.54 -6.24
N SER A 134 -8.46 10.93 -6.91
CA SER A 134 -8.40 11.09 -8.37
C SER A 134 -8.58 9.76 -9.11
N LEU A 135 -7.93 8.70 -8.63
CA LEU A 135 -7.98 7.37 -9.26
C LEU A 135 -9.37 6.75 -9.21
N SER A 136 -10.09 6.92 -8.10
CA SER A 136 -11.39 6.29 -7.86
C SER A 136 -12.46 6.71 -8.85
N SER A 137 -12.47 7.97 -9.27
CA SER A 137 -13.40 8.45 -10.31
C SER A 137 -13.05 7.91 -11.70
N ASP A 138 -11.77 7.77 -12.03
CA ASP A 138 -11.33 7.36 -13.37
C ASP A 138 -11.40 5.84 -13.59
N ILE A 139 -11.05 5.06 -12.57
CA ILE A 139 -10.86 3.61 -12.71
C ILE A 139 -12.15 2.86 -13.08
N ILE A 140 -13.32 3.34 -12.67
CA ILE A 140 -14.61 2.70 -12.96
C ILE A 140 -14.85 2.65 -14.47
N ASN A 141 -14.62 3.78 -15.16
CA ASN A 141 -14.88 3.89 -16.59
C ASN A 141 -13.70 3.37 -17.43
N ASN A 142 -12.47 3.44 -16.89
CA ASN A 142 -11.25 3.16 -17.62
C ASN A 142 -10.47 1.93 -17.12
N PHE A 143 -11.12 1.01 -16.38
CA PHE A 143 -10.47 -0.15 -15.75
C PHE A 143 -9.52 -0.96 -16.66
N LYS A 144 -9.87 -1.12 -17.94
CA LYS A 144 -9.02 -1.84 -18.91
C LYS A 144 -7.60 -1.24 -19.02
N ASN A 145 -7.47 0.07 -18.81
CA ASN A 145 -6.18 0.77 -18.84
C ASN A 145 -5.35 0.54 -17.56
N TYR A 146 -6.00 0.16 -16.47
CA TYR A 146 -5.38 -0.11 -15.17
C TYR A 146 -5.10 -1.59 -14.93
N LYS A 147 -5.86 -2.47 -15.59
CA LYS A 147 -5.81 -3.92 -15.38
C LYS A 147 -4.39 -4.48 -15.53
N ASN A 148 -3.97 -5.20 -14.51
CA ASN A 148 -2.69 -5.86 -14.31
C ASN A 148 -1.46 -4.93 -14.27
N LYS A 149 -1.64 -3.61 -14.22
CA LYS A 149 -0.54 -2.66 -14.03
C LYS A 149 -0.26 -2.42 -12.55
N PHE A 150 0.99 -2.07 -12.27
CA PHE A 150 1.43 -1.66 -10.94
C PHE A 150 1.41 -0.14 -10.82
N TYR A 151 0.95 0.36 -9.67
CA TYR A 151 0.97 1.77 -9.31
C TYR A 151 1.41 1.92 -7.85
N ILE A 152 1.90 3.11 -7.51
CA ILE A 152 1.92 3.57 -6.13
C ILE A 152 0.57 4.27 -5.91
N ILE A 153 -0.18 3.87 -4.89
CA ILE A 153 -1.40 4.55 -4.49
C ILE A 153 -1.13 5.27 -3.18
N ASP A 154 -1.28 6.59 -3.20
CA ASP A 154 -1.30 7.43 -2.02
C ASP A 154 -2.74 7.51 -1.49
N ALA A 155 -2.94 7.08 -0.24
CA ALA A 155 -4.26 6.91 0.35
C ALA A 155 -4.23 6.93 1.88
N LYS A 156 -5.44 7.00 2.47
CA LYS A 156 -5.65 6.70 3.90
C LYS A 156 -6.21 5.30 4.09
N VAL A 157 -5.79 4.63 5.17
CA VAL A 157 -6.30 3.31 5.56
C VAL A 157 -7.73 3.45 6.06
N SER A 158 -8.67 2.76 5.43
CA SER A 158 -10.08 2.75 5.86
C SER A 158 -10.44 1.54 6.73
N TYR A 159 -9.73 0.43 6.55
CA TYR A 159 -9.90 -0.78 7.34
C TYR A 159 -8.62 -1.64 7.27
N LYS A 160 -8.38 -2.41 8.32
CA LYS A 160 -7.24 -3.33 8.45
C LYS A 160 -7.73 -4.66 9.02
N GLU A 161 -7.38 -5.76 8.35
CA GLU A 161 -7.65 -7.12 8.83
C GLU A 161 -6.33 -7.87 8.97
N GLY A 162 -5.92 -8.07 10.24
CA GLY A 162 -4.63 -8.70 10.55
C GLY A 162 -3.46 -8.00 9.86
N ASN A 163 -2.52 -8.81 9.36
CA ASN A 163 -1.25 -8.32 8.82
C ASN A 163 -1.07 -8.65 7.34
N ASN A 164 -2.16 -8.84 6.60
CA ASN A 164 -2.07 -9.14 5.16
C ASN A 164 -3.16 -8.48 4.31
N LYS A 165 -4.06 -7.69 4.93
CA LYS A 165 -5.11 -6.98 4.22
C LYS A 165 -5.31 -5.57 4.76
N LEU A 166 -5.38 -4.63 3.83
CA LEU A 166 -5.79 -3.26 4.07
C LEU A 166 -6.85 -2.88 3.04
N ASP A 167 -7.87 -2.17 3.48
CA ASP A 167 -8.80 -1.51 2.58
C ASP A 167 -8.49 -0.02 2.55
N LEU A 168 -8.40 0.52 1.35
CA LEU A 168 -8.23 1.95 1.09
C LEU A 168 -9.50 2.46 0.42
N LYS A 169 -9.92 3.68 0.76
CA LYS A 169 -11.07 4.34 0.15
C LYS A 169 -10.69 5.77 -0.21
N SER A 170 -11.31 6.30 -1.25
CA SER A 170 -11.30 7.75 -1.45
C SER A 170 -12.01 8.43 -0.29
N TYR A 171 -11.67 9.69 -0.06
CA TYR A 171 -12.10 10.43 1.11
C TYR A 171 -12.17 11.93 0.82
N THR A 172 -13.03 12.63 1.56
CA THR A 172 -13.06 14.09 1.58
C THR A 172 -12.60 14.59 2.94
N VAL A 173 -11.84 15.69 2.92
CA VAL A 173 -11.50 16.44 4.12
C VAL A 173 -12.70 17.33 4.43
N ASN A 174 -13.25 17.21 5.63
CA ASN A 174 -14.38 18.04 6.04
C ASN A 174 -13.84 19.44 6.41
N ASN A 175 -14.20 20.46 5.65
CA ASN A 175 -13.68 21.82 5.85
C ASN A 175 -14.54 22.67 6.80
N ASP A 176 -15.80 22.29 7.01
CA ASP A 176 -16.75 23.07 7.83
C ASP A 176 -16.56 22.85 9.34
N ASP A 177 -15.93 21.75 9.71
CA ASP A 177 -15.31 21.50 11.01
C ASP A 177 -13.85 21.12 10.77
N SER A 178 -12.95 22.11 10.69
CA SER A 178 -11.48 21.91 10.67
C SER A 178 -10.92 21.24 11.95
N ILE A 179 -11.80 20.62 12.73
CA ILE A 179 -11.57 19.85 13.94
C ILE A 179 -11.80 18.40 13.54
N ASN A 180 -10.78 17.78 12.94
CA ASN A 180 -10.43 16.35 13.03
C ASN A 180 -9.70 15.93 11.75
N GLY A 181 -8.54 15.29 11.91
CA GLY A 181 -7.92 14.44 10.88
C GLY A 181 -8.77 13.22 10.48
N THR A 182 -10.06 13.20 10.83
CA THR A 182 -11.06 12.22 10.46
C THR A 182 -11.60 12.58 9.10
N VAL A 183 -11.31 11.74 8.12
CA VAL A 183 -11.83 11.89 6.76
C VAL A 183 -13.14 11.13 6.61
N ILE A 184 -14.02 11.64 5.76
CA ILE A 184 -15.24 10.91 5.39
C ILE A 184 -14.88 10.02 4.22
N PHE A 185 -14.80 8.71 4.46
CA PHE A 185 -14.53 7.74 3.41
C PHE A 185 -15.75 7.58 2.49
N ASN A 186 -15.48 7.44 1.20
CA ASN A 186 -16.48 7.09 0.21
C ASN A 186 -16.65 5.57 0.18
N ASP A 187 -17.81 5.10 0.65
CA ASP A 187 -18.10 3.67 0.71
C ASP A 187 -18.45 3.04 -0.65
N ASN A 188 -18.63 3.84 -1.70
CA ASN A 188 -18.98 3.33 -3.02
C ASN A 188 -17.80 2.67 -3.74
N ILE A 189 -16.56 2.93 -3.32
CA ILE A 189 -15.36 2.43 -4.00
C ILE A 189 -14.32 1.98 -2.96
N ILE A 190 -14.01 0.70 -2.97
CA ILE A 190 -13.12 0.05 -1.98
C ILE A 190 -11.95 -0.60 -2.71
N TYR A 191 -10.72 -0.24 -2.31
CA TYR A 191 -9.50 -0.88 -2.78
C TYR A 191 -9.02 -1.89 -1.75
N LYS A 192 -9.23 -3.17 -2.03
CA LYS A 192 -8.77 -4.28 -1.20
C LYS A 192 -7.32 -4.63 -1.56
N CYS A 193 -6.39 -4.33 -0.67
CA CYS A 193 -4.97 -4.55 -0.85
C CYS A 193 -4.54 -5.83 -0.13
N TYR A 194 -4.13 -6.84 -0.91
CA TYR A 194 -3.58 -8.08 -0.39
C TYR A 194 -2.06 -7.96 -0.31
N LEU A 195 -1.57 -7.78 0.92
CA LEU A 195 -0.17 -7.50 1.19
C LEU A 195 0.64 -8.79 1.20
N PHE A 196 1.78 -8.74 0.51
CA PHE A 196 2.69 -9.87 0.34
C PHE A 196 3.64 -10.03 1.54
N ASP A 197 3.97 -8.93 2.22
CA ASP A 197 4.87 -8.89 3.38
C ASP A 197 4.17 -8.15 4.53
N SER A 198 4.22 -8.74 5.72
CA SER A 198 3.55 -8.26 6.93
C SER A 198 4.40 -7.35 7.81
N SER A 199 5.70 -7.24 7.54
CA SER A 199 6.70 -6.67 8.46
C SER A 199 6.47 -5.21 8.85
N ASN A 200 5.72 -4.43 8.05
CA ASN A 200 5.48 -3.00 8.28
C ASN A 200 4.02 -2.65 8.59
N ILE A 201 3.14 -3.64 8.78
CA ILE A 201 1.70 -3.38 8.94
C ILE A 201 1.30 -3.16 10.39
N ASP A 202 2.00 -3.76 11.36
CA ASP A 202 1.58 -3.75 12.76
C ASP A 202 1.41 -2.33 13.31
N SER A 203 2.30 -1.41 12.93
CA SER A 203 2.27 0.01 13.32
C SER A 203 1.20 0.84 12.60
N ILE A 204 0.63 0.34 11.50
CA ILE A 204 -0.36 1.07 10.70
C ILE A 204 -1.75 0.90 11.29
N LYS A 205 -2.47 2.02 11.36
CA LYS A 205 -3.83 2.11 11.89
C LYS A 205 -4.78 2.75 10.88
N VAL A 206 -6.07 2.61 11.14
CA VAL A 206 -7.11 3.25 10.34
C VAL A 206 -6.92 4.77 10.43
N TYR A 207 -7.09 5.47 9.31
CA TYR A 207 -6.81 6.90 9.06
C TYR A 207 -5.35 7.27 8.79
N ASP A 208 -4.41 6.34 8.90
CA ASP A 208 -3.02 6.60 8.54
C ASP A 208 -2.88 6.81 7.04
N ASN A 209 -2.06 7.80 6.67
CA ASN A 209 -1.59 7.94 5.30
C ASN A 209 -0.60 6.81 5.00
N VAL A 210 -0.77 6.22 3.83
CA VAL A 210 0.05 5.12 3.35
C VAL A 210 0.28 5.26 1.86
N LYS A 211 1.50 4.96 1.43
CA LYS A 211 1.81 4.71 0.03
C LYS A 211 1.91 3.21 -0.21
N VAL A 212 0.96 2.68 -0.97
CA VAL A 212 0.87 1.24 -1.27
C VAL A 212 1.26 1.01 -2.72
N VAL A 213 2.29 0.20 -2.95
CA VAL A 213 2.55 -0.35 -4.28
C VAL A 213 1.69 -1.59 -4.45
N GLY A 214 0.97 -1.72 -5.56
CA GLY A 214 0.23 -2.94 -5.85
C GLY A 214 -0.22 -3.06 -7.30
N ARG A 215 -0.58 -4.28 -7.70
CA ARG A 215 -1.11 -4.60 -9.02
C ARG A 215 -2.63 -4.59 -9.01
N ILE A 216 -3.24 -3.70 -9.78
CA ILE A 216 -4.70 -3.67 -9.96
C ILE A 216 -5.13 -4.90 -10.78
N SER A 217 -5.80 -5.86 -10.18
CA SER A 217 -6.06 -7.17 -10.80
C SER A 217 -7.50 -7.33 -11.31
N SER A 218 -8.46 -6.81 -10.57
CA SER A 218 -9.88 -6.95 -10.88
C SER A 218 -10.69 -5.79 -10.30
N ILE A 219 -11.87 -5.58 -10.89
CA ILE A 219 -12.93 -4.73 -10.37
C ILE A 219 -14.20 -5.59 -10.34
N LYS A 220 -14.96 -5.50 -9.25
CA LYS A 220 -16.27 -6.11 -9.09
C LYS A 220 -17.25 -5.04 -8.65
N LYS A 221 -18.50 -5.15 -9.10
CA LYS A 221 -19.60 -4.30 -8.65
C LYS A 221 -20.60 -5.22 -7.97
N ASP A 222 -20.80 -5.00 -6.67
CA ASP A 222 -21.85 -5.63 -5.87
C ASP A 222 -22.76 -4.50 -5.39
N ASP A 223 -24.03 -4.53 -5.80
CA ASP A 223 -24.98 -3.42 -5.65
C ASP A 223 -24.41 -2.09 -6.15
N ASP A 224 -24.30 -1.06 -5.30
CA ASP A 224 -23.75 0.26 -5.64
C ASP A 224 -22.27 0.43 -5.24
N VAL A 225 -21.61 -0.67 -4.82
CA VAL A 225 -20.22 -0.65 -4.35
C VAL A 225 -19.28 -1.33 -5.36
N TYR A 226 -18.24 -0.60 -5.75
CA TYR A 226 -17.14 -1.11 -6.56
C TYR A 226 -16.00 -1.58 -5.67
N THR A 227 -15.61 -2.84 -5.81
CA THR A 227 -14.41 -3.40 -5.16
C THR A 227 -13.29 -3.55 -6.18
N ILE A 228 -12.20 -2.82 -6.00
CA ILE A 228 -10.96 -2.95 -6.75
C ILE A 228 -10.01 -3.84 -5.95
N THR A 229 -9.51 -4.90 -6.57
CA THR A 229 -8.56 -5.82 -5.92
C THR A 229 -7.13 -5.51 -6.34
N MET A 230 -6.28 -5.20 -5.37
CA MET A 230 -4.85 -5.01 -5.53
C MET A 230 -4.10 -6.21 -4.96
N ASN A 231 -3.40 -6.92 -5.84
CA ASN A 231 -2.56 -8.06 -5.47
C ASN A 231 -1.09 -7.65 -5.47
N ASP A 232 -0.24 -8.52 -4.94
CA ASP A 232 1.21 -8.31 -4.90
C ASP A 232 1.59 -7.01 -4.17
N ALA A 233 0.74 -6.60 -3.21
CA ALA A 233 0.85 -5.29 -2.61
C ALA A 233 1.92 -5.26 -1.51
N TYR A 234 2.55 -4.11 -1.33
CA TYR A 234 3.45 -3.82 -0.21
C TYR A 234 3.46 -2.32 0.10
N LEU A 235 3.83 -2.00 1.34
CA LEU A 235 3.88 -0.63 1.83
C LEU A 235 5.26 -0.02 1.59
N ILE A 236 5.29 1.24 1.15
CA ILE A 236 6.48 2.07 1.21
C ILE A 236 6.48 2.68 2.62
N SER A 237 7.47 2.31 3.44
CA SER A 237 7.58 2.81 4.82
C SER A 237 8.05 4.26 4.82
N ASP A 238 7.16 5.20 5.17
CA ASP A 238 7.49 6.63 5.33
C ASP A 238 7.01 7.22 6.67
N ASN A 239 6.48 6.41 7.58
CA ASN A 239 5.94 6.93 8.85
C ASN A 239 7.07 7.10 9.88
N ASN A 240 7.79 8.21 9.80
CA ASN A 240 8.69 8.64 10.87
C ASN A 240 8.05 9.77 11.71
N TYR A 241 7.34 9.43 12.79
CA TYR A 241 6.73 10.43 13.69
C TYR A 241 7.75 11.24 14.54
N ASP A 242 9.05 11.16 14.23
CA ASP A 242 10.11 11.84 14.99
C ASP A 242 10.04 13.38 14.90
N GLU A 243 9.50 13.94 13.81
CA GLU A 243 9.42 15.40 13.59
C GLU A 243 7.96 15.88 13.52
N PHE A 244 7.42 16.41 14.62
CA PHE A 244 6.05 16.94 14.67
C PHE A 244 6.00 18.31 15.37
N SER A 245 4.88 19.03 15.21
CA SER A 245 4.58 20.23 16.00
C SER A 245 3.22 20.14 16.67
N ILE A 246 3.04 20.85 17.78
CA ILE A 246 1.77 20.87 18.52
C ILE A 246 1.07 22.21 18.28
N ASN A 247 -0.20 22.15 17.90
CA ASN A 247 -1.09 23.30 17.84
C ASN A 247 -2.22 23.12 18.85
N VAL A 248 -2.52 24.16 19.61
CA VAL A 248 -3.58 24.15 20.61
C VAL A 248 -4.71 25.08 20.21
N VAL A 249 -5.93 24.73 20.57
CA VAL A 249 -7.11 25.61 20.44
C VAL A 249 -7.57 25.98 21.84
N GLU A 250 -7.58 27.28 22.12
CA GLU A 250 -8.02 27.78 23.42
C GLU A 250 -9.53 27.61 23.60
N ASN A 251 -9.93 27.18 24.79
CA ASN A 251 -11.31 27.27 25.23
C ASN A 251 -11.53 28.66 25.86
N ARG A 252 -12.37 29.48 25.21
CA ARG A 252 -12.62 30.86 25.65
C ARG A 252 -13.28 30.97 27.03
N SER A 253 -14.01 29.95 27.47
CA SER A 253 -14.74 30.01 28.73
C SER A 253 -13.90 29.56 29.93
N CYS A 254 -12.91 28.68 29.72
CA CYS A 254 -12.04 28.16 30.79
C CYS A 254 -12.81 27.69 32.04
N ASP A 255 -14.03 27.17 31.88
CA ASP A 255 -14.97 26.95 33.00
C ASP A 255 -14.52 25.88 34.01
N LYS A 256 -13.51 25.09 33.68
CA LYS A 256 -12.97 24.00 34.51
C LYS A 256 -11.46 24.12 34.64
N ASP A 257 -10.95 23.83 35.84
CA ASP A 257 -9.51 23.80 36.12
C ASP A 257 -8.77 22.81 35.21
N LYS A 258 -9.33 21.60 35.03
CA LYS A 258 -8.86 20.63 34.04
C LYS A 258 -10.01 19.72 33.58
N THR A 259 -9.92 19.22 32.36
CA THR A 259 -10.85 18.26 31.77
C THR A 259 -10.07 17.01 31.34
N GLU A 260 -10.58 15.83 31.67
CA GLU A 260 -9.99 14.57 31.22
C GLU A 260 -9.97 14.52 29.69
N TYR A 261 -8.82 14.16 29.14
CA TYR A 261 -8.58 14.16 27.70
C TYR A 261 -8.35 12.76 27.15
N VAL A 262 -7.38 12.02 27.72
CA VAL A 262 -7.10 10.64 27.32
C VAL A 262 -6.32 9.88 28.40
N GLU A 263 -6.67 8.62 28.64
CA GLU A 263 -5.85 7.69 29.43
C GLU A 263 -5.07 6.76 28.51
N THR A 264 -3.78 6.61 28.80
CA THR A 264 -2.86 5.64 28.17
C THR A 264 -2.43 4.60 29.19
N LYS A 265 -1.64 3.59 28.80
CA LYS A 265 -1.13 2.60 29.75
C LYS A 265 -0.25 3.19 30.87
N GLU A 266 0.43 4.29 30.58
CA GLU A 266 1.45 4.88 31.48
C GLU A 266 0.98 6.17 32.14
N ASN A 267 0.13 6.96 31.48
CA ASN A 267 -0.23 8.31 31.92
C ASN A 267 -1.70 8.64 31.65
N ARG A 268 -2.25 9.52 32.49
CA ARG A 268 -3.55 10.17 32.31
C ARG A 268 -3.36 11.61 31.86
N TYR A 269 -3.92 11.96 30.72
CA TYR A 269 -3.81 13.28 30.13
C TYR A 269 -5.08 14.10 30.38
N TYR A 270 -4.87 15.35 30.72
CA TYR A 270 -5.90 16.36 30.92
C TYR A 270 -5.60 17.59 30.06
N THR A 271 -6.63 18.36 29.75
CA THR A 271 -6.51 19.69 29.15
C THR A 271 -6.97 20.76 30.13
N SER A 272 -6.31 21.92 30.13
CA SER A 272 -6.72 23.09 30.93
C SER A 272 -6.84 24.31 30.02
N CYS A 273 -8.00 24.98 30.03
CA CYS A 273 -8.26 26.13 29.15
C CYS A 273 -8.06 25.86 27.64
N LEU A 274 -8.05 24.60 27.22
CA LEU A 274 -7.95 24.20 25.82
C LEU A 274 -9.21 23.43 25.43
N SER A 275 -9.71 23.66 24.21
CA SER A 275 -10.80 22.89 23.62
C SER A 275 -10.28 21.70 22.83
N ASN A 276 -9.09 21.81 22.22
CA ASN A 276 -8.41 20.69 21.60
C ASN A 276 -6.88 20.90 21.49
N VAL A 277 -6.15 19.80 21.30
CA VAL A 277 -4.71 19.75 21.08
C VAL A 277 -4.44 18.89 19.84
N TYR A 278 -3.69 19.44 18.88
CA TYR A 278 -3.39 18.81 17.61
C TYR A 278 -1.90 18.58 17.44
N VAL A 279 -1.58 17.47 16.78
CA VAL A 279 -0.25 17.14 16.28
C VAL A 279 -0.24 17.37 14.79
N VAL A 280 0.70 18.18 14.30
CA VAL A 280 0.95 18.37 12.87
C VAL A 280 2.21 17.62 12.47
N TYR A 281 2.08 16.71 11.52
CA TYR A 281 3.15 15.87 10.98
C TYR A 281 3.03 15.81 9.45
N ASN A 282 4.10 16.12 8.71
CA ASN A 282 4.12 16.07 7.23
C ASN A 282 2.90 16.71 6.52
N ASN A 283 2.41 17.85 7.06
CA ASN A 283 1.20 18.57 6.62
C ASN A 283 -0.15 17.93 6.96
N ASP A 284 -0.16 16.80 7.66
CA ASP A 284 -1.37 16.21 8.25
C ASP A 284 -1.58 16.72 9.66
N VAL A 285 -2.85 16.79 10.07
CA VAL A 285 -3.28 17.23 11.41
C VAL A 285 -4.01 16.08 12.09
N TYR A 286 -3.52 15.65 13.24
CA TYR A 286 -4.12 14.60 14.06
C TYR A 286 -4.52 15.17 15.41
N ASP A 287 -5.61 14.64 15.98
CA ASP A 287 -5.94 14.89 17.39
C ASP A 287 -4.89 14.18 18.27
N LEU A 288 -4.31 14.89 19.24
CA LEU A 288 -3.29 14.34 20.11
C LEU A 288 -3.80 13.11 20.87
N ASN A 289 -5.10 13.04 21.18
CA ASN A 289 -5.70 11.88 21.86
C ASN A 289 -5.48 10.57 21.09
N TYR A 290 -5.55 10.63 19.75
CA TYR A 290 -5.48 9.48 18.87
C TYR A 290 -4.04 9.00 18.79
N VAL A 291 -3.11 9.94 18.62
CA VAL A 291 -1.68 9.66 18.53
C VAL A 291 -1.13 9.10 19.85
N LEU A 292 -1.63 9.57 21.00
CA LEU A 292 -1.29 9.08 22.33
C LEU A 292 -1.84 7.68 22.63
N LYS A 293 -3.14 7.44 22.39
CA LYS A 293 -3.73 6.09 22.52
C LYS A 293 -2.99 5.08 21.66
N ASP A 294 -2.52 5.56 20.52
CA ASP A 294 -1.88 4.73 19.55
C ASP A 294 -0.40 4.46 19.78
N GLU A 295 0.19 5.05 20.83
CA GLU A 295 1.61 4.99 21.18
C GLU A 295 2.53 5.48 20.03
N LYS A 296 2.01 6.31 19.12
CA LYS A 296 2.77 6.91 18.00
C LYS A 296 3.69 8.03 18.48
N ILE A 297 3.22 8.80 19.47
CA ILE A 297 3.99 9.79 20.23
C ILE A 297 3.87 9.40 21.70
N LYS A 298 4.97 9.42 22.44
CA LYS A 298 4.97 9.16 23.89
C LYS A 298 5.18 10.47 24.66
N LEU A 299 4.93 10.46 25.97
CA LEU A 299 5.17 11.63 26.82
C LEU A 299 6.58 12.19 26.63
N LYS A 300 7.60 11.32 26.61
CA LYS A 300 9.00 11.70 26.37
C LYS A 300 9.23 12.48 25.06
N ASP A 301 8.36 12.29 24.06
CA ASP A 301 8.45 12.96 22.77
C ASP A 301 7.73 14.32 22.84
N LEU A 302 6.64 14.41 23.60
CA LEU A 302 5.96 15.68 23.91
C LEU A 302 6.81 16.62 24.78
N LEU A 303 7.73 16.08 25.57
CA LEU A 303 8.59 16.82 26.50
C LEU A 303 9.93 17.27 25.89
N LYS A 304 10.09 17.17 24.56
CA LYS A 304 11.25 17.69 23.83
C LYS A 304 11.05 19.14 23.44
N ASP A 305 12.13 19.88 23.21
CA ASP A 305 12.11 21.23 22.62
C ASP A 305 11.32 22.28 23.43
N TYR A 306 11.27 22.13 24.76
CA TYR A 306 10.74 23.16 25.66
C TYR A 306 11.64 24.40 25.70
N GLU A 307 11.03 25.57 25.90
CA GLU A 307 11.73 26.86 26.08
C GLU A 307 12.34 26.95 27.48
N ASN A 308 11.61 26.47 28.48
CA ASN A 308 11.99 26.50 29.88
C ASN A 308 11.37 25.31 30.65
N LYS A 309 12.02 24.91 31.75
CA LYS A 309 11.52 23.88 32.67
C LYS A 309 11.58 24.41 34.10
N GLU A 310 10.45 24.41 34.79
CA GLU A 310 10.37 24.66 36.23
C GLU A 310 10.09 23.36 36.98
N VAL A 311 10.73 23.18 38.13
CA VAL A 311 10.58 21.98 38.97
C VAL A 311 10.20 22.42 40.37
N LYS A 312 9.19 21.77 40.95
CA LYS A 312 8.78 21.96 42.34
C LYS A 312 8.64 20.63 43.04
N GLU A 313 9.35 20.48 44.16
CA GLU A 313 9.24 19.33 45.04
C GLU A 313 8.34 19.68 46.23
N LEU A 314 7.29 18.90 46.46
CA LEU A 314 6.39 19.02 47.61
C LEU A 314 6.06 17.62 48.12
N GLU A 315 6.32 17.36 49.40
CA GLU A 315 5.86 16.13 50.11
C GLU A 315 6.12 14.82 49.31
N ASP A 316 7.36 14.62 48.86
CA ASP A 316 7.81 13.46 48.06
C ASP A 316 7.19 13.34 46.66
N LYS A 317 6.60 14.41 46.12
CA LYS A 317 6.13 14.51 44.74
C LYS A 317 6.89 15.58 43.98
N GLU A 318 7.34 15.23 42.78
CA GLU A 318 8.00 16.14 41.84
C GLU A 318 6.98 16.62 40.81
N TYR A 319 6.89 17.93 40.65
CA TYR A 319 6.02 18.60 39.70
C TYR A 319 6.88 19.34 38.68
N ASP A 320 6.76 18.95 37.41
CA ASP A 320 7.52 19.52 36.32
C ASP A 320 6.62 20.35 35.40
N LEU A 321 6.93 21.63 35.22
CA LEU A 321 6.29 22.49 34.22
C LEU A 321 7.25 22.71 33.05
N TYR A 322 6.83 22.30 31.87
CA TYR A 322 7.53 22.49 30.60
C TYR A 322 6.82 23.58 29.81
N GLU A 323 7.53 24.66 29.50
CA GLU A 323 6.97 25.83 28.81
C GLU A 323 7.30 25.79 27.31
N TYR A 324 6.31 26.01 26.45
CA TYR A 324 6.47 26.06 24.98
C TYR A 324 5.84 27.32 24.42
N GLU A 325 6.30 27.82 23.28
CA GLU A 325 5.85 29.09 22.67
C GLU A 325 4.32 29.34 22.70
N LYS A 326 3.50 28.30 22.55
CA LYS A 326 2.03 28.41 22.46
C LYS A 326 1.24 27.75 23.61
N TYR A 327 1.88 26.89 24.40
CA TYR A 327 1.20 26.06 25.41
C TYR A 327 2.22 25.64 26.48
N ASN A 328 1.74 25.12 27.60
CA ASN A 328 2.61 24.53 28.62
C ASN A 328 2.14 23.11 28.93
N ILE A 329 3.06 22.25 29.39
CA ILE A 329 2.77 20.91 29.88
C ILE A 329 3.19 20.82 31.34
N LEU A 330 2.25 20.51 32.22
CA LEU A 330 2.49 20.24 33.64
C LEU A 330 2.40 18.74 33.90
N VAL A 331 3.47 18.13 34.40
CA VAL A 331 3.52 16.72 34.77
C VAL A 331 3.43 16.61 36.29
N CYS A 332 2.40 15.92 36.77
CA CYS A 332 2.11 15.66 38.18
C CYS A 332 2.07 14.14 38.40
N ASN A 333 3.22 13.50 38.66
CA ASN A 333 3.35 12.04 38.67
C ASN A 333 2.81 11.43 37.35
N ASP A 334 1.81 10.55 37.42
CA ASP A 334 1.19 9.89 36.26
C ASP A 334 0.18 10.78 35.49
N ASN A 335 -0.11 11.98 36.02
CA ASN A 335 -1.04 12.92 35.39
C ASN A 335 -0.28 13.97 34.57
N VAL A 336 -0.69 14.17 33.32
CA VAL A 336 -0.12 15.16 32.41
C VAL A 336 -1.20 16.16 32.04
N ILE A 337 -0.99 17.44 32.33
CA ILE A 337 -1.93 18.52 31.99
C ILE A 337 -1.33 19.36 30.87
N ILE A 338 -2.05 19.45 29.75
CA ILE A 338 -1.69 20.33 28.62
C ILE A 338 -2.59 21.56 28.70
N GLY A 339 -1.99 22.74 28.81
CA GLY A 339 -2.73 23.98 28.99
C GLY A 339 -2.20 25.11 28.12
N ASN A 340 -2.93 26.21 28.04
CA ASN A 340 -2.41 27.42 27.43
C ASN A 340 -1.22 27.98 28.23
N LYS A 341 -0.61 29.07 27.73
CA LYS A 341 0.55 29.74 28.37
C LYS A 341 0.31 30.23 29.81
N LYS A 342 -0.93 30.23 30.32
CA LYS A 342 -1.24 30.62 31.71
C LYS A 342 -1.14 29.46 32.71
N LEU A 343 -0.99 28.23 32.23
CA LEU A 343 -0.76 27.08 33.08
C LEU A 343 0.56 27.26 33.84
N SER A 344 0.49 27.19 35.17
CA SER A 344 1.62 27.40 36.08
C SER A 344 1.60 26.40 37.24
N LEU A 345 2.74 26.27 37.93
CA LEU A 345 2.90 25.44 39.14
C LEU A 345 2.16 25.97 40.37
N GLU A 346 1.70 27.23 40.33
CA GLU A 346 1.02 27.87 41.47
C GLU A 346 -0.47 27.51 41.54
N ASN A 347 -1.03 27.06 40.43
CA ASN A 347 -2.42 26.66 40.35
C ASN A 347 -2.56 25.19 40.76
N ASN A 348 -3.53 24.86 41.62
CA ASN A 348 -3.75 23.50 42.18
C ASN A 348 -4.22 22.44 41.14
N TYR A 349 -3.72 22.46 39.91
CA TYR A 349 -4.07 21.50 38.86
C TYR A 349 -3.67 20.06 39.19
N CYS A 350 -2.61 19.90 39.98
CA CYS A 350 -2.11 18.59 40.40
C CYS A 350 -2.93 17.96 41.54
N ASP A 351 -3.80 18.72 42.20
CA ASP A 351 -4.66 18.20 43.25
C ASP A 351 -5.89 17.55 42.63
N VAL A 352 -5.98 16.22 42.71
CA VAL A 352 -7.22 15.51 42.43
C VAL A 352 -8.06 15.63 43.70
N LYS A 353 -9.03 16.56 43.74
CA LYS A 353 -10.13 16.42 44.70
C LYS A 353 -10.93 15.20 44.27
N GLU A 354 -10.92 14.15 45.09
CA GLU A 354 -11.91 13.08 44.97
C GLU A 354 -13.31 13.72 45.01
N PRO A 355 -14.25 13.30 44.15
CA PRO A 355 -15.61 13.82 44.20
C PRO A 355 -16.20 13.49 45.57
N ASP A 356 -16.63 14.53 46.30
CA ASP A 356 -17.36 14.39 47.55
C ASP A 356 -18.60 13.50 47.30
N GLU A 357 -18.77 12.45 48.09
CA GLU A 357 -19.94 11.52 48.07
C GLU A 357 -21.29 12.20 48.37
N ASN A 358 -21.35 13.53 48.43
CA ASN A 358 -22.54 14.29 48.82
C ASN A 358 -23.30 14.95 47.66
N ASP A 359 -22.88 14.78 46.40
CA ASP A 359 -23.63 15.26 45.22
C ASP A 359 -24.30 14.11 44.44
N LEU A 360 -25.18 13.36 45.12
CA LEU A 360 -26.15 12.42 44.52
C LEU A 360 -27.60 12.87 44.73
#